data_AF-A0A2T7TWY8-F1
#
_entry.id   AF-A0A2T7TWY8-F1
#
_cell.length_a   1.000
_cell.length_b   1.000
_cell.length_c   1.000
_cell.angle_alpha   90.00
_cell.angle_beta   90.00
_cell.angle_gamma   90.00
#
_symmetry.space_group_name_H-M   'P 1'
#
loop_
_entity.id
_entity.type
_entity.pdbx_description
1 polymer ?
#
loop_
_entity_poly.entity_id
_entity_poly.type
_entity_poly.pdbx_seq_one_letter_code
_entity_poly.pdbx_strand_id
1 'polypeptide(L)'
;MRVIGLDVHRTFAVVAVLDNTKLSHLGRVDLTRDAVLAFGRKLQPDDEVVIEATVKSAMIVRLLRPGSVAVTLKGHNEPCPGAAFKRRVRRAA
;
A
#
# COMPACT_ATOMS: atom_id res chain seq x y z
N MET A 1 -1.16 6.68 -14.40
CA MET A 1 -0.60 6.64 -13.04
C MET A 1 -1.70 6.86 -12.02
N ARG A 2 -2.05 5.80 -11.29
CA ARG A 2 -3.01 5.83 -10.19
C ARG A 2 -2.26 5.59 -8.88
N VAL A 3 -2.65 6.31 -7.84
CA VAL A 3 -2.09 6.14 -6.49
C VAL A 3 -3.12 5.45 -5.61
N ILE A 4 -2.72 4.36 -4.97
CA ILE A 4 -3.57 3.48 -4.18
C ILE A 4 -3.13 3.56 -2.73
N GLY A 5 -3.96 4.15 -1.88
CA GLY A 5 -3.73 4.20 -0.43
C GLY A 5 -4.34 3.00 0.27
N LEU A 6 -3.54 2.29 1.04
CA LEU A 6 -3.95 1.21 1.95
C LEU A 6 -3.78 1.67 3.40
N ASP A 7 -4.89 1.91 4.07
CA ASP A 7 -4.95 2.09 5.53
C ASP A 7 -5.16 0.70 6.16
N VAL A 8 -4.13 0.21 6.85
CA VAL A 8 -4.03 -1.18 7.30
C VAL A 8 -4.47 -1.29 8.76
N HIS A 9 -5.62 -1.93 8.99
CA HIS A 9 -6.07 -2.32 10.32
C HIS A 9 -5.64 -3.75 10.69
N ARG A 10 -6.20 -4.31 11.77
CA ARG A 10 -5.80 -5.62 12.32
C ARG A 10 -6.11 -6.81 11.40
N THR A 11 -7.23 -6.75 10.68
CA THR A 11 -7.79 -7.84 9.86
C THR A 11 -8.16 -7.45 8.43
N PHE A 12 -8.29 -6.15 8.14
CA PHE A 12 -8.60 -5.63 6.81
C PHE A 12 -7.82 -4.35 6.53
N ALA A 13 -7.69 -3.98 5.27
CA ALA A 13 -7.23 -2.67 4.83
C ALA A 13 -8.36 -1.93 4.10
N VAL A 14 -8.46 -0.63 4.32
CA VAL A 14 -9.34 0.26 3.56
C VAL A 14 -8.58 0.79 2.35
N VAL A 15 -9.23 0.81 1.19
CA VAL A 15 -8.60 1.17 -0.08
C VAL A 15 -9.17 2.48 -0.63
N ALA A 16 -8.29 3.44 -0.84
CA ALA A 16 -8.57 4.66 -1.59
C ALA A 16 -7.74 4.68 -2.89
N VAL A 17 -8.32 5.16 -3.97
CA VAL A 17 -7.64 5.33 -5.26
C VAL A 17 -7.76 6.77 -5.70
N LEU A 18 -6.60 7.40 -5.92
CA LEU A 18 -6.47 8.67 -6.61
C LEU A 18 -6.08 8.38 -8.05
N ASP A 19 -6.99 8.67 -8.98
CA ASP A 19 -6.74 8.58 -10.40
C ASP A 19 -6.81 9.99 -11.00
N ASN A 20 -5.66 10.49 -11.47
CA ASN A 20 -5.46 11.88 -11.86
C ASN A 20 -5.85 12.85 -10.73
N THR A 21 -7.06 13.42 -10.78
CA THR A 21 -7.61 14.35 -9.78
C THR A 21 -8.83 13.79 -9.04
N LYS A 22 -9.25 12.56 -9.37
CA LYS A 22 -10.45 11.94 -8.82
C LYS A 22 -10.09 10.95 -7.71
N LEU A 23 -10.49 11.29 -6.50
CA LEU A 23 -10.42 10.38 -5.36
C LEU A 23 -11.66 9.49 -5.34
N SER A 24 -11.45 8.19 -5.22
CA SER A 24 -12.50 7.19 -5.08
C SER A 24 -12.18 6.20 -3.96
N HIS A 25 -13.22 5.66 -3.33
CA HIS A 25 -13.09 4.68 -2.26
C HIS A 25 -13.51 3.31 -2.80
N LEU A 26 -12.58 2.35 -2.82
CA LEU A 26 -12.82 1.01 -3.37
C LEU A 26 -13.35 0.00 -2.33
N GLY A 27 -13.44 0.41 -1.06
CA GLY A 27 -13.96 -0.44 0.01
C GLY A 27 -12.85 -1.07 0.83
N ARG A 28 -13.05 -2.33 1.24
CA ARG A 28 -12.17 -3.06 2.15
C ARG A 28 -11.57 -4.28 1.47
N VAL A 29 -10.33 -4.61 1.83
CA VAL A 29 -9.61 -5.82 1.44
C VAL A 29 -9.22 -6.56 2.70
N ASP A 30 -9.60 -7.84 2.82
CA ASP A 30 -9.18 -8.67 3.94
C ASP A 30 -7.67 -8.92 3.90
N LEU A 31 -7.04 -8.96 5.07
CA LEU A 31 -5.60 -9.24 5.21
C LEU A 31 -5.30 -10.74 5.28
N THR A 32 -6.08 -11.55 4.57
CA THR A 32 -5.75 -12.95 4.30
C THR A 32 -4.82 -13.02 3.08
N ARG A 33 -3.97 -14.04 3.01
CA ARG A 33 -3.01 -14.20 1.90
C ARG A 33 -3.71 -14.17 0.54
N ASP A 34 -4.81 -14.90 0.40
CA ASP A 34 -5.52 -15.03 -0.87
C ASP A 34 -6.21 -13.73 -1.28
N ALA A 35 -6.78 -12.98 -0.33
CA ALA A 35 -7.39 -11.69 -0.60
C ALA A 35 -6.34 -10.65 -1.05
N VAL A 36 -5.17 -10.62 -0.41
CA VAL A 36 -4.07 -9.73 -0.80
C VAL A 36 -3.51 -10.09 -2.18
N LEU A 37 -3.37 -11.39 -2.49
CA LEU A 37 -2.95 -11.83 -3.83
C LEU A 37 -4.00 -11.50 -4.89
N ALA A 38 -5.29 -11.72 -4.60
CA ALA A 38 -6.38 -11.36 -5.50
C ALA A 38 -6.46 -9.86 -5.73
N PHE A 39 -6.18 -9.04 -4.70
CA PHE A 39 -6.05 -7.60 -4.84
C PHE A 39 -4.85 -7.23 -5.72
N GLY A 40 -3.67 -7.83 -5.48
CA GLY A 40 -2.46 -7.59 -6.26
C GLY A 40 -2.62 -7.88 -7.76
N ARG A 41 -3.42 -8.88 -8.12
CA ARG A 41 -3.76 -9.21 -9.52
C ARG A 41 -4.61 -8.15 -10.24
N LYS A 42 -5.29 -7.27 -9.49
CA LYS A 42 -6.10 -6.17 -10.05
C LYS A 42 -5.29 -4.89 -10.29
N LEU A 43 -4.04 -4.86 -9.81
CA LEU A 43 -3.16 -3.71 -9.95
C LEU A 43 -2.57 -3.65 -11.35
N GLN A 44 -2.40 -2.43 -11.86
CA GLN A 44 -1.74 -2.14 -13.12
C GLN A 44 -0.24 -1.90 -12.89
N PRO A 45 0.63 -2.17 -13.89
CA PRO A 45 2.07 -1.95 -13.76
C PRO A 45 2.50 -0.53 -13.38
N ASP A 46 1.69 0.48 -13.69
CA ASP A 46 1.96 1.89 -13.38
C ASP A 46 1.27 2.37 -12.09
N ASP A 47 0.64 1.48 -11.34
CA ASP A 47 0.05 1.80 -10.04
C ASP A 47 1.16 2.04 -8.99
N GLU A 48 0.97 3.06 -8.16
CA GLU A 48 1.75 3.27 -6.94
C GLU A 48 0.90 2.93 -5.71
N VAL A 49 1.31 1.93 -4.95
CA VAL A 49 0.63 1.51 -3.70
C VAL A 49 1.34 2.11 -2.50
N VAL A 50 0.63 2.95 -1.76
CA VAL A 50 1.07 3.56 -0.50
C VAL A 50 0.42 2.81 0.65
N ILE A 51 1.23 2.26 1.54
CA ILE A 51 0.75 1.48 2.70
C ILE A 51 1.16 2.18 3.98
N GLU A 52 0.21 2.35 4.90
CA GLU A 52 0.54 2.76 6.26
C GLU A 52 1.33 1.65 6.97
N ALA A 53 2.53 1.98 7.43
CA ALA A 53 3.45 1.00 7.97
C ALA A 53 3.14 0.67 9.43
N THR A 54 2.33 -0.36 9.63
CA THR A 54 2.18 -1.09 10.90
C THR A 54 2.97 -2.40 10.89
N VAL A 55 3.10 -3.09 12.03
CA VAL A 55 3.88 -4.34 12.21
C VAL A 55 3.59 -5.42 11.16
N LYS A 56 2.41 -5.44 10.54
CA LYS A 56 2.02 -6.45 9.53
C LYS A 56 2.31 -6.06 8.08
N SER A 57 2.76 -4.82 7.83
CA SER A 57 2.86 -4.27 6.47
C SER A 57 3.93 -4.95 5.63
N ALA A 58 4.97 -5.49 6.25
CA ALA A 58 6.05 -6.21 5.56
C ALA A 58 5.53 -7.44 4.78
N MET A 59 4.50 -8.13 5.29
CA MET A 59 3.89 -9.28 4.58
C MET A 59 3.06 -8.85 3.39
N ILE A 60 2.31 -7.74 3.51
CA ILE A 60 1.53 -7.18 2.40
C ILE A 60 2.49 -6.75 1.28
N VAL A 61 3.54 -6.01 1.61
CA VAL A 61 4.59 -5.58 0.66
C VAL A 61 5.17 -6.77 -0.09
N ARG A 62 5.53 -7.85 0.63
CA ARG A 62 6.12 -9.05 0.02
C ARG A 62 5.16 -9.80 -0.91
N LEU A 63 3.85 -9.78 -0.64
CA LEU A 63 2.83 -10.40 -1.48
C LEU A 63 2.47 -9.57 -2.71
N LEU A 64 2.60 -8.24 -2.64
CA LEU A 64 2.33 -7.33 -3.76
C LEU A 64 3.53 -7.19 -4.72
N ARG A 65 4.76 -7.33 -4.21
CA ARG A 65 6.00 -7.13 -4.98
C ARG A 65 6.33 -8.11 -6.12
N PRO A 66 5.71 -9.29 -6.28
CA PRO A 66 5.92 -10.07 -7.50
C PRO A 66 5.48 -9.33 -8.79
N GLY A 67 4.70 -8.24 -8.68
CA GLY A 67 4.25 -7.42 -9.82
C GLY A 67 5.08 -6.14 -10.03
N SER A 68 4.87 -5.49 -11.18
CA SER A 68 5.52 -4.24 -11.62
C SER A 68 5.16 -2.99 -10.82
N VAL A 69 4.44 -3.14 -9.69
CA VAL A 69 3.83 -2.06 -8.93
C VAL A 69 4.84 -1.45 -7.95
N ALA A 70 4.91 -0.12 -7.91
CA ALA A 70 5.71 0.59 -6.91
C ALA A 70 5.01 0.53 -5.54
N VAL A 71 5.73 0.09 -4.49
CA VAL A 71 5.19 0.03 -3.13
C VAL A 71 5.96 0.98 -2.21
N THR A 72 5.25 1.94 -1.62
CA THR A 72 5.79 2.92 -0.68
C THR A 72 5.22 2.68 0.72
N LEU A 73 6.09 2.59 1.73
CA LEU A 73 5.69 2.52 3.14
C LEU A 73 5.82 3.87 3.83
N LYS A 74 4.84 4.20 4.68
CA LYS A 74 4.81 5.42 5.49
C LYS A 74 4.78 5.10 6.98
N GLY A 75 5.76 5.57 7.76
CA GLY A 75 5.72 5.54 9.23
C GLY A 75 6.45 4.40 9.95
N HIS A 76 7.16 3.52 9.23
CA HIS A 76 8.03 2.50 9.83
C HIS A 76 9.35 3.10 10.36
N ASN A 77 9.96 2.47 11.37
CA ASN A 77 11.28 2.90 11.86
C ASN A 77 12.43 2.19 11.15
N GLU A 78 12.18 1.01 10.56
CA GLU A 78 13.19 0.20 9.86
C GLU A 78 12.86 0.02 8.37
N PRO A 79 13.85 -0.14 7.48
CA PRO A 79 13.59 -0.44 6.08
C PRO A 79 12.94 -1.82 5.93
N CYS A 80 11.73 -1.89 5.36
CA CYS A 80 11.15 -3.17 4.97
C CYS A 80 11.69 -3.59 3.60
N PRO A 81 12.30 -4.78 3.48
CA PRO A 81 12.73 -5.31 2.19
C PRO A 81 11.54 -5.37 1.24
N GLY A 82 11.69 -4.74 0.08
CA GLY A 82 10.61 -4.71 -0.90
C GLY A 82 9.75 -3.44 -0.90
N ALA A 83 10.08 -2.41 -0.11
CA ALA A 83 9.37 -1.14 -0.18
C ALA A 83 10.33 0.04 -0.39
N ALA A 84 9.89 1.02 -1.16
CA ALA A 84 10.45 2.36 -1.09
C ALA A 84 9.96 3.04 0.20
N PHE A 85 10.80 3.88 0.79
CA PHE A 85 10.50 4.54 2.05
C PHE A 85 10.37 6.05 1.84
N LYS A 86 9.18 6.62 2.08
CA LYS A 86 9.08 8.08 2.21
C LYS A 86 9.23 8.44 3.68
N ARG A 87 10.42 8.97 4.03
CA ARG A 87 10.65 9.59 5.34
C ARG A 87 9.56 10.63 5.59
N ARG A 88 9.01 10.61 6.80
CA ARG A 88 8.16 11.69 7.30
C ARG A 88 8.98 12.98 7.23
N VAL A 89 8.70 13.85 6.27
CA VAL A 89 9.19 15.22 6.33
C VAL A 89 8.47 15.82 7.53
N ARG A 90 9.14 15.89 8.68
CA ARG A 90 8.64 16.71 9.78
C ARG A 90 8.63 18.13 9.19
N ARG A 91 7.45 18.74 9.02
CA ARG A 91 7.39 20.20 8.90
C ARG A 91 8.06 20.70 10.18
N ALA A 92 9.20 21.36 10.04
CA ALA A 92 9.71 22.21 11.11
C ALA A 92 8.59 23.23 11.39
N ALA A 93 8.22 23.32 12.66
CA ALA A 93 7.30 24.33 13.14
C ALA A 93 7.89 25.72 12.93
#